data_AF-A0A9E4A4S1-F1
#
_entry.id   AF-A0A9E4A4S1-F1
#
_cell.length_a   1.000
_cell.length_b   1.000
_cell.length_c   1.000
_cell.angle_alpha   90.00
_cell.angle_beta   90.00
_cell.angle_gamma   90.00
#
_symmetry.space_group_name_H-M   'P 1'
#
loop_
_entity.id
_entity.type
_entity.pdbx_description
1 polymer ?
#
loop_
_entity_poly.entity_id
_entity_poly.type
_entity_poly.pdbx_seq_one_letter_code
_entity_poly.pdbx_strand_id
1 'polypeptide(L)' 'MALSEQYQQQIINTIKELPEDKLAVVVDFVTSLKDEYQPCAAKNIVKLGGLWEGFEPTDEEIQEARKEIWHHLDTKTTR' A
#
# COMPACT_ATOMS: atom_id res chain seq x y z
N MET A 1 18.74 -23.97 -10.19
CA MET A 1 18.01 -23.69 -8.94
C MET A 1 17.50 -22.26 -9.05
N ALA A 2 16.22 -22.05 -8.77
CA ALA A 2 15.67 -20.70 -8.81
C ALA A 2 16.34 -19.87 -7.72
N LEU A 3 16.65 -18.60 -7.99
CA LEU A 3 17.26 -17.68 -7.01
C LEU A 3 16.53 -17.70 -5.65
N SER A 4 15.21 -17.91 -5.66
CA SER A 4 14.37 -18.07 -4.48
C SER A 4 14.77 -19.23 -3.57
N GLU A 5 15.15 -20.38 -4.13
CA GLU A 5 15.55 -21.57 -3.35
C GLU A 5 16.87 -21.31 -2.62
N GLN A 6 17.82 -20.65 -3.29
CA GLN A 6 19.11 -20.30 -2.70
C GLN A 6 18.95 -19.33 -1.52
N TYR A 7 18.08 -18.32 -1.65
CA TYR A 7 17.80 -17.39 -0.55
C TYR A 7 17.08 -18.07 0.62
N GLN A 8 16.11 -18.95 0.35
CA GLN A 8 15.44 -19.72 1.40
C GLN A 8 16.41 -20.60 2.17
N GLN A 9 17.34 -21.27 1.47
CA GLN A 9 18.36 -22.10 2.10
C GLN A 9 19.30 -21.26 2.99
N GLN A 10 19.72 -20.09 2.52
CA GLN A 10 20.56 -19.17 3.29
C GLN A 10 19.85 -18.70 4.56
N ILE A 11 18.59 -18.29 4.46
CA ILE A 11 17.79 -17.86 5.63
C ILE A 11 17.71 -18.99 6.67
N ILE A 12 17.39 -20.21 6.24
CA ILE A 12 17.28 -21.37 7.15
C ILE A 12 18.62 -21.67 7.84
N ASN A 13 19.73 -21.61 7.10
CA ASN A 13 21.05 -21.86 7.67
C ASN A 13 21.43 -20.79 8.71
N THR A 14 21.20 -19.51 8.41
CA THR A 14 21.46 -18.41 9.35
C THR A 14 20.61 -18.52 10.62
N ILE A 15 19.35 -18.97 10.50
CA ILE A 15 18.47 -19.17 11.67
C ILE A 15 18.97 -20.31 12.57
N LYS A 16 19.56 -21.37 12.00
CA LYS A 16 20.12 -22.49 12.79
C LYS A 16 21.36 -22.10 13.60
N GLU A 17 22.08 -21.06 13.19
CA GLU A 17 23.27 -20.56 13.88
C GLU A 17 22.93 -19.54 14.98
N LEU A 18 21.69 -19.06 15.03
CA LEU A 18 21.24 -18.10 16.03
C LEU A 18 20.91 -18.79 17.38
N PRO A 19 21.18 -18.11 18.50
CA PRO A 19 20.80 -18.60 19.82
C PRO A 19 19.27 -18.51 20.01
N GLU A 20 18.74 -19.42 20.84
CA GLU A 20 17.29 -19.64 21.02
C GLU A 20 16.54 -18.38 21.49
N ASP A 21 17.20 -17.52 22.27
CA ASP A 21 16.68 -16.25 22.77
C ASP A 21 16.39 -15.23 21.66
N LYS A 22 17.00 -15.40 20.47
CA LYS A 22 16.79 -14.52 19.31
C LYS A 22 15.80 -15.09 18.30
N LEU A 23 15.44 -16.37 18.40
CA LEU A 23 14.48 -16.99 17.48
C LEU A 23 13.11 -16.32 17.55
N ALA A 24 12.66 -15.92 18.74
CA ALA A 24 11.40 -15.19 18.91
C ALA A 24 11.38 -13.88 18.10
N VAL A 25 12.49 -13.11 18.12
CA VAL A 25 12.62 -11.85 17.37
C VAL A 25 12.60 -12.09 15.86
N VAL A 26 13.23 -13.17 15.40
CA VAL A 26 13.22 -13.56 13.98
C VAL A 26 11.81 -13.95 13.54
N VAL A 27 11.07 -14.69 14.37
CA VAL A 27 9.68 -15.05 14.08
C VAL A 27 8.80 -13.82 13.97
N ASP A 28 8.94 -12.86 14.89
CA ASP A 28 8.17 -11.61 14.85
C ASP A 28 8.48 -10.80 13.58
N PHE A 29 9.76 -10.70 13.21
CA PHE A 29 10.19 -9.99 12.00
C PHE A 29 9.70 -10.64 10.69
N VAL A 30 9.78 -11.98 10.59
CA VAL A 30 9.28 -12.69 9.41
C VAL A 30 7.76 -12.60 9.33
N THR A 31 7.07 -12.63 10.47
CA THR A 31 5.62 -12.42 10.54
C THR A 31 5.24 -11.01 10.08
N SER A 32 5.95 -9.98 10.54
CA SER A 32 5.67 -8.60 10.11
C SER A 32 5.89 -8.42 8.61
N LEU A 33 6.95 -9.01 8.04
CA LEU A 33 7.18 -8.98 6.59
C LEU A 33 6.08 -9.71 5.82
N LYS A 34 5.60 -10.85 6.34
CA LYS A 34 4.49 -11.59 5.73
C LYS A 34 3.22 -10.75 5.71
N ASP A 35 2.94 -9.99 6.76
CA ASP A 35 1.74 -9.17 6.86
C ASP A 35 1.85 -7.88 6.02
N GLU A 36 3.01 -7.23 5.99
CA GLU A 36 3.27 -6.02 5.20
C GLU A 36 3.21 -6.29 3.69
N TYR A 37 3.83 -7.39 3.27
CA TYR A 37 3.89 -7.79 1.87
C TYR A 37 2.88 -8.87 1.52
N GLN A 38 1.92 -9.16 2.41
CA GLN A 38 0.76 -9.94 2.01
C GLN A 38 0.15 -9.14 0.86
N PRO A 39 -0.01 -9.73 -0.35
CA PRO A 39 -0.74 -9.04 -1.40
C PRO A 39 -2.10 -8.78 -0.80
N CYS A 40 -2.37 -7.52 -0.44
CA CYS A 40 -3.65 -7.08 0.08
C CYS A 40 -4.66 -7.70 -0.85
N ALA A 41 -5.40 -8.72 -0.37
CA ALA A 41 -6.38 -9.44 -1.17
C ALA A 41 -7.17 -8.35 -1.87
N ALA A 42 -7.00 -8.26 -3.21
CA ALA A 42 -7.21 -7.04 -3.98
C ALA A 42 -8.38 -6.32 -3.37
N LYS A 43 -8.12 -5.20 -2.64
CA LYS A 43 -9.15 -4.55 -1.81
C LYS A 43 -10.36 -4.51 -2.71
N ASN A 44 -11.43 -5.23 -2.36
CA ASN A 44 -12.63 -5.22 -3.15
C ASN A 44 -13.05 -3.76 -3.11
N ILE A 45 -12.68 -3.00 -4.14
CA ILE A 45 -13.10 -1.62 -4.32
C ILE A 45 -14.57 -1.80 -4.62
N VAL A 46 -15.36 -1.93 -3.56
CA VAL A 46 -16.78 -1.71 -3.62
C VAL A 46 -16.84 -0.26 -4.05
N LYS A 47 -17.08 -0.05 -5.35
CA LYS A 47 -17.55 1.23 -5.84
C LYS A 47 -18.89 1.41 -5.14
N LEU A 48 -18.85 1.96 -3.93
CA LEU A 48 -20.02 2.53 -3.28
C LEU A 48 -20.43 3.57 -4.30
N GLY A 49 -21.45 3.28 -5.11
CA GLY A 49 -21.96 4.18 -6.14
C GLY A 49 -22.02 5.55 -5.51
N GLY A 50 -21.01 6.37 -5.80
CA GLY A 50 -20.70 7.52 -4.96
C GLY A 50 -21.83 8.52 -5.06
N LEU A 51 -21.66 9.72 -4.51
CA LEU A 51 -22.57 10.85 -4.80
C LEU A 51 -22.81 11.13 -6.29
N TRP A 52 -22.08 10.44 -7.18
CA TRP A 52 -22.00 10.61 -8.61
C TRP A 52 -22.50 9.39 -9.39
N GLU A 53 -23.21 8.44 -8.76
CA GLU A 53 -23.80 7.32 -9.49
C GLU A 53 -24.81 7.84 -10.52
N GLY A 54 -24.53 7.60 -11.81
CA GLY A 54 -25.34 8.09 -12.94
C GLY A 54 -25.02 9.53 -13.39
N PHE A 55 -24.03 10.18 -12.79
CA PHE A 55 -23.55 11.48 -13.23
C PHE A 55 -22.24 11.33 -14.00
N GLU A 56 -22.27 11.67 -15.29
CA GLU A 56 -21.08 11.79 -16.13
C GLU A 56 -20.77 13.29 -16.30
N PRO A 57 -19.82 13.86 -15.54
CA PRO A 57 -19.45 15.25 -15.71
C PRO A 57 -18.88 15.46 -17.11
N THR A 58 -19.31 16.54 -17.73
CA THR A 58 -18.73 17.02 -18.98
C THR A 58 -17.34 17.59 -18.73
N ASP A 59 -16.51 17.62 -19.77
CA ASP A 59 -15.16 18.20 -19.68
C ASP A 59 -15.20 19.68 -19.22
N GLU A 60 -16.27 20.40 -19.54
CA GLU A 60 -16.50 21.79 -19.14
C GLU A 60 -16.73 21.90 -17.62
N GLU A 61 -17.58 21.06 -17.05
CA GLU A 61 -17.82 21.00 -15.60
C GLU A 61 -16.56 20.61 -14.82
N ILE A 62 -15.75 19.69 -15.38
CA ILE A 62 -14.46 19.32 -14.78
C ILE A 62 -13.50 20.51 -14.79
N GLN A 63 -13.45 21.28 -15.87
CA GLN A 63 -12.57 22.45 -15.97
C GLN A 63 -12.98 23.55 -15.00
N GLU A 64 -14.28 23.84 -14.87
CA GLU A 64 -14.79 24.84 -13.93
C GLU A 64 -14.52 24.41 -12.47
N ALA A 65 -14.81 23.16 -12.12
CA ALA A 65 -14.52 22.63 -10.79
C ALA A 65 -13.01 22.70 -10.46
N ARG A 66 -12.14 22.40 -11.44
CA ARG A 66 -10.68 22.53 -11.27
C ARG A 66 -10.29 23.97 -11.01
N LYS A 67 -10.76 24.93 -11.82
CA LYS A 67 -10.45 26.36 -11.62
C LYS A 67 -10.86 26.83 -10.23
N GLU A 68 -12.05 26.46 -9.79
CA GLU A 68 -12.55 26.84 -8.47
C GLU A 68 -11.68 26.26 -7.35
N ILE A 69 -11.31 24.98 -7.41
CA ILE A 69 -10.47 24.33 -6.40
C ILE A 69 -9.07 24.97 -6.35
N TRP A 70 -8.45 25.20 -7.50
CA TRP A 70 -7.11 25.81 -7.58
C TRP A 70 -7.12 27.26 -7.08
N HIS A 71 -8.17 28.04 -7.39
CA HIS A 71 -8.33 29.39 -6.87
C HIS A 71 -8.45 29.42 -5.33
N HIS A 72 -9.13 28.43 -4.73
CA HIS A 72 -9.21 28.29 -3.27
C HIS A 72 -7.89 27.84 -2.62
N LEU A 73 -7.06 27.08 -3.33
CA LEU A 73 -5.74 26.65 -2.84
C LEU A 73 -4.72 27.79 -2.84
N ASP A 74 -4.69 28.60 -3.89
CA ASP A 74 -3.80 29.77 -3.97
C ASP A 74 -4.15 30.83 -2.92
N THR A 75 -5.45 31.06 -2.69
CA THR A 75 -5.91 32.04 -1.69
C THR A 75 -5.68 31.58 -0.25
N LYS A 76 -5.60 30.26 0.02
CA LYS A 76 -5.27 29.73 1.35
C LYS A 76 -3.76 29.64 1.63
N THR A 77 -2.92 29.66 0.60
CA THR A 77 -1.46 29.56 0.74
C THR A 77 -0.79 30.91 1.05
N THR A 78 -1.55 32.02 0.99
CA THR A 78 -1.04 33.38 1.22
C THR A 78 -1.41 33.94 2.61
N ARG A 79 -1.58 33.09 3.63
CA ARG A 79 -1.81 33.54 5.02
C ARG A 79 -0.89 32.87 6.02
#